data_AF-A0A1Z9H7D8-F1
#
_entry.id   AF-A0A1Z9H7D8-F1
#
_cell.length_a   1.000
_cell.length_b   1.000
_cell.length_c   1.000
_cell.angle_alpha   90.00
_cell.angle_beta   90.00
_cell.angle_gamma   90.00
#
_symmetry.space_group_name_H-M   'P 1'
#
loop_
_entity.id
_entity.type
_entity.pdbx_description
1 polymer ?
#
loop_
_entity_poly.entity_id
_entity_poly.type
_entity_poly.pdbx_seq_one_letter_code
_entity_poly.pdbx_strand_id
1 'polypeptide(L)'
;MTMLFADRIDRVAILAGGVLATVAMWAFGYLSHLPGIMLPGPATLAGLSLVLLGAGRFVGAHATPAIAAAAGGVAGLINLLVLGSLLGGDDGRVGAEAAVWVPASIVVHAVVARLGSIGVRRVRWSAADWHGVMAAATTSAIVLVVVAGGLVTSTETGLAVPDWPNSYGVNMFLYPLSRMTGGIYFEHAHRLYGSLVGLTALLHMILVWRGDARPAVRRFAVVIFFLVCCQGIMGGLRVTGRFTLEEVPLIDEAENLRWAVAHGVLAQIILGATATLWLLRSPSWQRSGSGRAGGAFLPVFLVFAGVMQLILGAAYRHYQSLGETGFTSLAVAHTSWAFVVAGLAIAVGTMTQGRFGVPPLLRKLGFGLVLVTGIQFLLGVAALFAVMGGAKSSEQPVAILLATAHQANGAIFLSLSITIAAASVLAARAARSIEPYGQSAFSDDALDSGTISEGEVVTAEAITSSNASTA
;
A
#
# COMPACT_ATOMS: atom_id res chain seq x y z
N MET A 1 11.44 3.11 37.11
CA MET A 1 11.65 2.47 35.78
C MET A 1 10.37 2.37 34.92
N THR A 2 9.20 2.75 35.43
CA THR A 2 7.90 2.66 34.72
C THR A 2 7.55 3.90 33.87
N MET A 3 8.19 5.05 34.10
CA MET A 3 7.95 6.28 33.31
C MET A 3 8.70 6.34 31.97
N LEU A 4 9.82 5.61 31.81
CA LEU A 4 10.62 5.62 30.56
C LEU A 4 9.98 4.82 29.41
N PHE A 5 9.07 3.89 29.71
CA PHE A 5 8.38 3.08 28.69
C PHE A 5 7.07 3.71 28.18
N ALA A 6 6.41 4.53 29.00
CA ALA A 6 5.20 5.29 28.59
C ALA A 6 5.51 6.26 27.44
N ASP A 7 6.71 6.86 27.46
CA ASP A 7 7.17 7.87 26.51
C ASP A 7 7.38 7.32 25.09
N ARG A 8 7.55 6.00 24.90
CA ARG A 8 7.74 5.41 23.57
C ARG A 8 6.41 5.13 22.85
N ILE A 9 5.39 4.65 23.56
CA ILE A 9 4.08 4.32 22.95
C ILE A 9 3.39 5.60 22.48
N ASP A 10 3.38 6.62 23.34
CA ASP A 10 2.72 7.89 23.07
C ASP A 10 3.31 8.59 21.84
N ARG A 11 4.64 8.59 21.69
CA ARG A 11 5.31 9.14 20.50
C ARG A 11 4.93 8.41 19.21
N VAL A 12 4.82 7.08 19.24
CA VAL A 12 4.39 6.29 18.08
C VAL A 12 2.92 6.56 17.76
N ALA A 13 2.06 6.68 18.78
CA ALA A 13 0.66 7.01 18.62
C ALA A 13 0.44 8.41 18.03
N ILE A 14 1.18 9.41 18.52
CA ILE A 14 1.16 10.79 18.00
C ILE A 14 1.51 10.80 16.52
N LEU A 15 2.63 10.15 16.15
CA LEU A 15 3.11 10.16 14.77
C LEU A 15 2.18 9.37 13.83
N ALA A 16 1.78 8.15 14.22
CA ALA A 16 0.91 7.31 13.40
C ALA A 16 -0.50 7.91 13.25
N GLY A 17 -1.06 8.45 14.34
CA GLY A 17 -2.35 9.12 14.32
C GLY A 17 -2.32 10.40 13.47
N GLY A 18 -1.26 11.20 13.58
CA GLY A 18 -1.10 12.42 12.78
C GLY A 18 -0.95 12.12 11.28
N VAL A 19 -0.11 11.13 10.93
CA VAL A 19 0.04 10.68 9.54
C VAL A 19 -1.28 10.12 8.97
N LEU A 20 -2.01 9.30 9.73
CA LEU A 20 -3.31 8.81 9.30
C LEU A 20 -4.29 9.96 9.06
N ALA A 21 -4.35 10.93 9.97
CA ALA A 21 -5.20 12.11 9.83
C ALA A 21 -4.87 12.90 8.57
N THR A 22 -3.59 13.18 8.32
CA THR A 22 -3.12 13.85 7.09
C THR A 22 -3.55 13.09 5.84
N VAL A 23 -3.30 11.78 5.76
CA VAL A 23 -3.65 10.98 4.59
C VAL A 23 -5.16 11.01 4.33
N ALA A 24 -5.98 10.91 5.38
CA ALA A 24 -7.43 11.02 5.27
C ALA A 24 -7.89 12.42 4.82
N MET A 25 -7.27 13.47 5.35
CA MET A 25 -7.56 14.85 4.95
C MET A 25 -7.20 15.10 3.49
N TRP A 26 -6.05 14.60 3.02
CA TRP A 26 -5.65 14.75 1.63
C TRP A 26 -6.57 13.98 0.71
N ALA A 27 -6.96 12.75 1.07
CA ALA A 27 -7.96 11.99 0.31
C ALA A 27 -9.27 12.78 0.14
N PHE A 28 -9.78 13.37 1.23
CA PHE A 28 -10.96 14.23 1.17
C PHE A 28 -10.73 15.49 0.33
N GLY A 29 -9.59 16.17 0.52
CA GLY A 29 -9.21 17.37 -0.22
C GLY A 29 -9.16 17.13 -1.73
N TYR A 30 -8.58 16.02 -2.15
CA TYR A 30 -8.50 15.63 -3.55
C TYR A 30 -9.88 15.30 -4.14
N LEU A 31 -10.68 14.48 -3.44
CA LEU A 31 -12.02 14.10 -3.90
C LEU A 31 -12.97 15.30 -3.98
N SER A 32 -12.90 16.22 -3.01
CA SER A 32 -13.73 17.43 -2.99
C SER A 32 -13.43 18.41 -4.13
N HIS A 33 -12.27 18.31 -4.77
CA HIS A 33 -11.86 19.16 -5.90
C HIS A 33 -11.74 18.40 -7.22
N LEU A 34 -12.23 17.15 -7.29
CA LEU A 34 -12.36 16.49 -8.59
C LEU A 34 -13.32 17.27 -9.50
N PRO A 35 -13.05 17.34 -10.81
CA PRO A 35 -13.99 17.90 -11.77
C PRO A 35 -15.38 17.25 -11.64
N GLY A 36 -16.43 18.07 -11.55
CA GLY A 36 -17.80 17.62 -11.30
C GLY A 36 -18.23 17.61 -9.82
N ILE A 37 -17.30 17.75 -8.87
CA ILE A 37 -17.60 17.92 -7.44
C ILE A 37 -17.32 19.36 -7.00
N MET A 38 -16.06 19.82 -7.13
CA MET A 38 -15.58 21.19 -6.85
C MET A 38 -16.32 21.90 -5.71
N LEU A 39 -16.17 21.39 -4.48
CA LEU A 39 -16.81 21.99 -3.31
C LEU A 39 -16.31 23.42 -3.05
N PRO A 40 -17.20 24.35 -2.64
CA PRO A 40 -16.78 25.70 -2.27
C PRO A 40 -15.91 25.67 -1.01
N GLY A 41 -15.00 26.65 -0.88
CA GLY A 41 -14.02 26.74 0.21
C GLY A 41 -14.57 26.46 1.62
N PRO A 42 -15.70 27.08 2.04
CA PRO A 42 -16.30 26.79 3.34
C PRO A 42 -16.74 25.33 3.53
N ALA A 43 -17.29 24.69 2.49
CA ALA A 43 -17.71 23.29 2.54
C ALA A 43 -16.50 22.35 2.59
N THR A 44 -15.45 22.64 1.83
CA THR A 44 -14.17 21.94 1.91
C THR A 44 -13.59 22.02 3.32
N LEU A 45 -13.51 23.23 3.90
CA LEU A 45 -12.98 23.43 5.25
C LEU A 45 -13.80 22.69 6.31
N ALA A 46 -15.13 22.72 6.19
CA ALA A 46 -16.02 21.96 7.08
C ALA A 46 -15.77 20.45 6.96
N GLY A 47 -15.65 19.92 5.74
CA GLY A 47 -15.34 18.51 5.51
C GLY A 47 -13.98 18.09 6.04
N LEU A 48 -12.93 18.88 5.81
CA LEU A 48 -11.60 18.66 6.37
C LEU A 48 -11.62 18.67 7.91
N SER A 49 -12.40 19.58 8.50
CA SER A 49 -12.60 19.65 9.95
C SER A 49 -13.32 18.41 10.49
N LEU A 50 -14.34 17.91 9.79
CA LEU A 50 -15.03 16.66 10.14
C LEU A 50 -14.11 15.44 10.06
N VAL A 51 -13.27 15.36 9.03
CA VAL A 51 -12.25 14.30 8.91
C VAL A 51 -11.27 14.37 10.09
N LEU A 52 -10.81 15.56 10.45
CA LEU A 52 -9.88 15.75 11.56
C LEU A 52 -10.54 15.48 12.93
N LEU A 53 -11.82 15.83 13.11
CA LEU A 53 -12.62 15.45 14.28
C LEU A 53 -12.75 13.92 14.36
N GLY A 54 -13.02 13.25 13.24
CA GLY A 54 -13.08 11.79 13.16
C GLY A 54 -11.75 11.13 13.52
N ALA A 55 -10.64 11.65 13.01
CA ALA A 55 -9.30 11.19 13.37
C ALA A 55 -9.00 11.43 14.86
N GLY A 56 -9.37 12.60 15.38
CA GLY A 56 -9.27 12.94 16.81
C GLY A 56 -10.08 12.01 17.71
N ARG A 57 -11.29 11.64 17.27
CA ARG A 57 -12.15 10.66 17.92
C ARG A 57 -11.52 9.27 17.94
N PHE A 58 -10.98 8.84 16.80
CA PHE A 58 -10.28 7.57 16.66
C PHE A 58 -9.04 7.49 17.56
N VAL A 59 -8.19 8.53 17.55
CA VAL A 59 -6.99 8.57 18.40
C VAL A 59 -7.37 8.66 19.87
N GLY A 60 -8.35 9.50 20.21
CA GLY A 60 -8.86 9.66 21.57
C GLY A 60 -9.47 8.38 22.15
N ALA A 61 -10.10 7.55 21.32
CA ALA A 61 -10.64 6.26 21.74
C ALA A 61 -9.55 5.24 22.08
N HIS A 62 -8.32 5.41 21.56
CA HIS A 62 -7.24 4.43 21.72
C HIS A 62 -6.00 4.95 22.48
N ALA A 63 -5.99 6.24 22.82
CA ALA A 63 -4.92 6.92 23.53
C ALA A 63 -5.50 7.97 24.51
N THR A 64 -4.81 9.09 24.72
CA THR A 64 -5.28 10.20 25.57
C THR A 64 -5.74 11.39 24.69
N PRO A 65 -6.59 12.30 25.22
CA PRO A 65 -6.93 13.55 24.52
C PRO A 65 -5.72 14.42 24.19
N ALA A 66 -4.68 14.38 25.03
CA ALA A 66 -3.43 15.09 24.77
C ALA A 66 -2.69 14.49 23.56
N ILE A 67 -2.67 13.16 23.43
CA ILE A 67 -2.12 12.46 22.26
C ILE A 67 -2.95 12.76 21.01
N ALA A 68 -4.28 12.83 21.11
CA ALA A 68 -5.13 13.24 20.00
C ALA A 68 -4.80 14.68 19.54
N ALA A 69 -4.60 15.61 20.49
CA ALA A 69 -4.19 16.98 20.16
C ALA A 69 -2.81 17.02 19.49
N ALA A 70 -1.82 16.31 20.04
CA ALA A 70 -0.48 16.25 19.47
C ALA A 70 -0.45 15.58 18.09
N ALA A 71 -1.26 14.53 17.87
CA ALA A 71 -1.45 13.91 16.57
C ALA A 71 -2.06 14.91 15.56
N GLY A 72 -3.06 15.70 15.99
CA GLY A 72 -3.58 16.83 15.21
C GLY A 72 -2.49 17.85 14.86
N GLY A 73 -1.62 18.20 15.81
CA GLY A 73 -0.47 19.08 15.56
C GLY A 73 0.50 18.51 14.52
N VAL A 74 0.82 17.21 14.59
CA VAL A 74 1.61 16.52 13.55
C VAL A 74 0.90 16.60 12.20
N ALA A 75 -0.41 16.38 12.16
CA ALA A 75 -1.17 16.48 10.92
C ALA A 75 -1.11 17.89 10.32
N GLY A 76 -1.26 18.92 11.16
CA GLY A 76 -1.09 20.33 10.78
C GLY A 76 0.30 20.64 10.23
N LEU A 77 1.35 20.09 10.86
CA LEU A 77 2.72 20.25 10.38
C LEU A 77 2.94 19.61 9.00
N ILE A 78 2.43 18.39 8.77
CA ILE A 78 2.57 17.73 7.47
C ILE A 78 1.70 18.44 6.40
N ASN A 79 0.52 18.94 6.78
CA ASN A 79 -0.36 19.69 5.89
C ASN A 79 0.26 20.99 5.38
N LEU A 80 1.36 21.48 5.95
CA LEU A 80 2.14 22.60 5.39
C LEU A 80 2.70 22.29 3.99
N LEU A 81 2.86 21.01 3.62
CA LEU A 81 3.23 20.62 2.25
C LEU A 81 2.20 21.10 1.21
N VAL A 82 0.95 21.30 1.61
CA VAL A 82 -0.10 21.90 0.77
C VAL A 82 -0.35 23.33 1.21
N LEU A 83 -0.47 23.61 2.51
CA LEU A 83 -0.81 24.96 2.99
C LEU A 83 0.25 26.01 2.63
N GLY A 84 1.51 25.62 2.41
CA GLY A 84 2.56 26.50 1.89
C GLY A 84 2.16 27.22 0.59
N SER A 85 1.38 26.56 -0.27
CA SER A 85 0.85 27.14 -1.50
C SER A 85 -0.24 28.20 -1.31
N LEU A 86 -0.89 28.24 -0.14
CA LEU A 86 -1.82 29.32 0.23
C LEU A 86 -1.09 30.52 0.85
N LEU A 87 0.16 30.34 1.25
CA LEU A 87 1.01 31.36 1.87
C LEU A 87 2.06 31.93 0.89
N GLY A 88 2.23 31.29 -0.26
CA GLY A 88 3.07 31.77 -1.35
C GLY A 88 2.33 32.80 -2.20
N GLY A 89 2.97 33.93 -2.48
CA GLY A 89 2.54 34.87 -3.50
C GLY A 89 2.64 34.27 -4.91
N ASP A 90 2.18 35.03 -5.91
CA ASP A 90 2.15 34.62 -7.32
C ASP A 90 3.53 34.26 -7.91
N ASP A 91 4.61 34.68 -7.25
CA ASP A 91 6.03 34.44 -7.56
C ASP A 91 6.66 33.35 -6.67
N GLY A 92 5.88 32.70 -5.81
CA GLY A 92 6.35 31.68 -4.88
C GLY A 92 7.05 32.24 -3.64
N ARG A 93 7.04 33.56 -3.40
CA ARG A 93 7.61 34.15 -2.19
C ARG A 93 6.63 34.04 -1.02
N VAL A 94 7.14 33.70 0.16
CA VAL A 94 6.34 33.61 1.37
C VAL A 94 6.24 34.99 2.01
N GLY A 95 5.00 35.49 2.19
CA GLY A 95 4.76 36.78 2.83
C GLY A 95 4.95 36.76 4.36
N ALA A 96 4.99 37.95 4.97
CA ALA A 96 5.20 38.10 6.41
C ALA A 96 4.07 37.45 7.24
N GLU A 97 2.87 37.35 6.68
CA GLU A 97 1.70 36.70 7.26
C GLU A 97 1.91 35.20 7.56
N ALA A 98 2.85 34.54 6.88
CA ALA A 98 3.18 33.14 7.14
C ALA A 98 3.67 32.92 8.58
N ALA A 99 4.32 33.92 9.19
CA ALA A 99 4.75 33.86 10.59
C ALA A 99 3.57 33.66 11.57
N VAL A 100 2.36 34.07 11.19
CA VAL A 100 1.14 33.88 11.97
C VAL A 100 0.40 32.62 11.51
N TRP A 101 0.22 32.44 10.20
CA TRP A 101 -0.57 31.35 9.64
C TRP A 101 0.02 29.96 9.90
N VAL A 102 1.35 29.82 9.84
CA VAL A 102 2.02 28.53 10.08
C VAL A 102 1.73 28.02 11.51
N PRO A 103 2.07 28.74 12.59
CA PRO A 103 1.77 28.26 13.94
C PRO A 103 0.27 28.18 14.21
N ALA A 104 -0.53 29.12 13.70
CA ALA A 104 -1.98 29.09 13.87
C ALA A 104 -2.61 27.82 13.26
N SER A 105 -2.19 27.43 12.05
CA SER A 105 -2.70 26.22 11.39
C SER A 105 -2.43 24.97 12.22
N ILE A 106 -1.22 24.81 12.77
CA ILE A 106 -0.83 23.67 13.61
C ILE A 106 -1.69 23.63 14.88
N VAL A 107 -1.89 24.77 15.53
CA VAL A 107 -2.71 24.87 16.75
C VAL A 107 -4.17 24.55 16.45
N VAL A 108 -4.74 25.07 15.36
CA VAL A 108 -6.11 24.76 14.94
C VAL A 108 -6.29 23.25 14.73
N HIS A 109 -5.35 22.59 14.05
CA HIS A 109 -5.44 21.14 13.86
C HIS A 109 -5.39 20.39 15.20
N ALA A 110 -4.50 20.79 16.11
CA ALA A 110 -4.41 20.19 17.44
C ALA A 110 -5.69 20.37 18.26
N VAL A 111 -6.31 21.55 18.21
CA VAL A 111 -7.58 21.84 18.90
C VAL A 111 -8.73 21.02 18.33
N VAL A 112 -8.89 21.01 17.00
CA VAL A 112 -9.95 20.24 16.34
C VAL A 112 -9.81 18.74 16.63
N ALA A 113 -8.61 18.18 16.51
CA ALA A 113 -8.39 16.78 16.86
C ALA A 113 -8.69 16.48 18.35
N ARG A 114 -8.34 17.40 19.26
CA ARG A 114 -8.69 17.27 20.68
C ARG A 114 -10.20 17.30 20.91
N LEU A 115 -10.93 18.18 20.25
CA LEU A 115 -12.39 18.26 20.34
C LEU A 115 -13.04 16.94 19.89
N GLY A 116 -12.51 16.31 18.84
CA GLY A 116 -12.97 14.99 18.37
C GLY A 116 -12.86 13.88 19.44
N SER A 117 -11.93 14.01 20.38
CA SER A 117 -11.71 13.03 21.46
C SER A 117 -12.70 13.16 22.64
N ILE A 118 -13.60 14.15 22.64
CA ILE A 118 -14.58 14.34 23.72
C ILE A 118 -15.63 13.22 23.70
N GLY A 119 -15.98 12.72 24.89
CA GLY A 119 -17.04 11.71 25.06
C GLY A 119 -16.73 10.31 24.50
N VAL A 120 -15.48 10.04 24.10
CA VAL A 120 -15.08 8.72 23.62
C VAL A 120 -14.81 7.75 24.77
N ARG A 121 -15.32 6.52 24.66
CA ARG A 121 -14.90 5.41 25.52
C ARG A 121 -13.49 5.00 25.14
N ARG A 122 -12.57 4.96 26.11
CA ARG A 122 -11.15 4.70 25.86
C ARG A 122 -10.78 3.24 26.06
N VAL A 123 -10.05 2.68 25.11
CA VAL A 123 -9.39 1.37 25.15
C VAL A 123 -7.94 1.56 24.71
N ARG A 124 -7.00 1.58 25.67
CA ARG A 124 -5.59 1.85 25.32
C ARG A 124 -5.00 0.76 24.43
N TRP A 125 -4.41 1.18 23.34
CA TRP A 125 -3.68 0.32 22.41
C TRP A 125 -2.20 0.19 22.73
N SER A 126 -1.60 -0.90 22.26
CA SER A 126 -0.18 -1.17 22.36
C SER A 126 0.61 -0.43 21.27
N ALA A 127 1.95 -0.38 21.40
CA ALA A 127 2.81 0.13 20.32
C ALA A 127 2.63 -0.64 19.01
N ALA A 128 2.38 -1.95 19.06
CA ALA A 128 2.22 -2.78 17.88
C ALA A 128 0.98 -2.39 17.07
N ASP A 129 -0.11 -2.01 17.74
CA ASP A 129 -1.32 -1.52 17.10
C ASP A 129 -1.06 -0.19 16.38
N TRP A 130 -0.35 0.75 17.02
CA TRP A 130 0.03 2.02 16.41
C TRP A 130 1.02 1.88 15.26
N HIS A 131 1.92 0.90 15.30
CA HIS A 131 2.71 0.53 14.12
C HIS A 131 1.84 0.03 12.97
N GLY A 132 0.77 -0.72 13.27
CA GLY A 132 -0.25 -1.11 12.31
C GLY A 132 -0.96 0.09 11.69
N VAL A 133 -1.28 1.11 12.50
CA VAL A 133 -1.86 2.37 12.02
C VAL A 133 -0.92 3.12 11.07
N MET A 134 0.38 3.23 11.40
CA MET A 134 1.36 3.84 10.50
C MET A 134 1.45 3.08 9.17
N ALA A 135 1.50 1.74 9.23
CA ALA A 135 1.59 0.91 8.05
C ALA A 135 0.33 1.06 7.17
N ALA A 136 -0.85 1.10 7.78
CA ALA A 136 -2.10 1.36 7.09
C ALA A 136 -2.08 2.73 6.42
N ALA A 137 -1.71 3.79 7.15
CA ALA A 137 -1.66 5.15 6.61
C ALA A 137 -0.68 5.30 5.44
N THR A 138 0.53 4.73 5.55
CA THR A 138 1.53 4.73 4.46
C THR A 138 1.02 3.96 3.24
N THR A 139 0.43 2.77 3.46
CA THR A 139 -0.13 1.96 2.38
C THR A 139 -1.30 2.68 1.71
N SER A 140 -2.18 3.32 2.48
CA SER A 140 -3.27 4.15 1.96
C SER A 140 -2.76 5.34 1.15
N ALA A 141 -1.71 6.03 1.59
CA ALA A 141 -1.09 7.11 0.82
C ALA A 141 -0.57 6.61 -0.54
N ILE A 142 0.03 5.41 -0.58
CA ILE A 142 0.49 4.78 -1.83
C ILE A 142 -0.71 4.40 -2.72
N VAL A 143 -1.80 3.87 -2.15
CA VAL A 143 -3.03 3.62 -2.92
C VAL A 143 -3.55 4.90 -3.55
N LEU A 144 -3.61 6.01 -2.79
CA LEU A 144 -4.07 7.30 -3.29
C LEU A 144 -3.16 7.83 -4.42
N VAL A 145 -1.83 7.77 -4.28
CA VAL A 145 -0.93 8.23 -5.35
C VAL A 145 -1.03 7.36 -6.60
N VAL A 146 -1.25 6.05 -6.44
CA VAL A 146 -1.47 5.12 -7.56
C VAL A 146 -2.78 5.46 -8.28
N VAL A 147 -3.87 5.72 -7.56
CA VAL A 147 -5.15 6.16 -8.15
C VAL A 147 -4.98 7.51 -8.86
N ALA A 148 -4.32 8.48 -8.22
CA ALA A 148 -4.03 9.79 -8.83
C ALA A 148 -3.18 9.64 -10.10
N GLY A 149 -2.18 8.75 -10.09
CA GLY A 149 -1.38 8.44 -11.29
C GLY A 149 -2.21 7.78 -12.39
N GLY A 150 -3.15 6.90 -12.04
CA GLY A 150 -4.13 6.34 -12.95
C GLY A 150 -5.00 7.42 -13.62
N LEU A 151 -5.43 8.44 -12.85
CA LEU A 151 -6.16 9.60 -13.37
C LEU A 151 -5.30 10.46 -14.29
N VAL A 152 -4.04 10.75 -13.91
CA VAL A 152 -3.08 11.50 -14.74
C VAL A 152 -2.89 10.83 -16.09
N THR A 153 -2.69 9.51 -16.11
CA THR A 153 -2.55 8.75 -17.36
C THR A 153 -3.87 8.68 -18.13
N SER A 154 -5.03 8.59 -17.46
CA SER A 154 -6.34 8.49 -18.14
C SER A 154 -6.75 9.81 -18.80
N THR A 155 -6.38 10.93 -18.18
CA THR A 155 -6.66 12.27 -18.67
C THR A 155 -5.59 12.81 -19.61
N GLU A 156 -4.52 12.05 -19.87
CA GLU A 156 -3.37 12.44 -20.69
C GLU A 156 -2.66 13.71 -20.18
N THR A 157 -2.73 13.96 -18.86
CA THR A 157 -2.22 15.19 -18.23
C THR A 157 -0.80 15.06 -17.69
N GLY A 158 -0.12 13.93 -17.91
CA GLY A 158 1.16 13.64 -17.26
C GLY A 158 2.36 14.45 -17.75
N LEU A 159 2.16 15.44 -18.62
CA LEU A 159 3.16 16.40 -19.11
C LEU A 159 2.58 17.83 -19.14
N ALA A 160 1.52 18.10 -18.37
CA ALA A 160 0.92 19.42 -18.25
C ALA A 160 1.86 20.44 -17.58
N VAL A 161 2.74 19.99 -16.68
CA VAL A 161 3.72 20.80 -15.95
C VAL A 161 5.14 20.49 -16.47
N PRO A 162 5.82 21.41 -17.18
CA PRO A 162 7.01 21.12 -18.00
C PRO A 162 8.36 21.13 -17.25
N ASP A 163 8.35 21.21 -15.93
CA ASP A 163 9.53 21.19 -15.06
C ASP A 163 9.34 20.20 -13.91
N TRP A 164 10.44 19.84 -13.23
CA TRP A 164 10.44 19.08 -11.97
C TRP A 164 11.80 19.26 -11.31
N PRO A 165 11.93 19.37 -9.97
CA PRO A 165 10.88 19.34 -8.93
C PRO A 165 10.04 20.62 -8.80
N ASN A 166 10.26 21.64 -9.62
CA ASN A 166 9.44 22.84 -9.62
C ASN A 166 8.08 22.61 -10.31
N SER A 167 7.24 23.64 -10.30
CA SER A 167 6.02 23.75 -11.10
C SER A 167 5.95 25.17 -11.67
N TYR A 168 6.26 25.30 -12.96
CA TYR A 168 6.41 26.57 -13.67
C TYR A 168 7.42 27.52 -13.01
N GLY A 169 8.60 27.01 -12.71
CA GLY A 169 9.71 27.75 -12.09
C GLY A 169 9.54 28.06 -10.60
N VAL A 170 8.38 27.74 -10.01
CA VAL A 170 8.09 27.91 -8.58
C VAL A 170 8.30 26.59 -7.85
N ASN A 171 8.77 26.64 -6.60
CA ASN A 171 8.85 25.45 -5.74
C ASN A 171 7.47 24.77 -5.64
N MET A 172 7.38 23.45 -5.86
CA MET A 172 6.09 22.76 -5.90
C MET A 172 5.21 22.97 -4.65
N PHE A 173 5.79 23.11 -3.46
CA PHE A 173 5.02 23.27 -2.22
C PHE A 173 4.49 24.69 -2.01
N LEU A 174 4.95 25.64 -2.83
CA LEU A 174 4.54 27.04 -2.83
C LEU A 174 3.77 27.42 -4.11
N TYR A 175 3.55 26.47 -5.02
CA TYR A 175 2.81 26.71 -6.26
C TYR A 175 1.33 26.98 -5.96
N PRO A 176 0.76 28.14 -6.34
CA PRO A 176 -0.56 28.56 -5.86
C PRO A 176 -1.69 27.58 -6.23
N LEU A 177 -2.50 27.17 -5.23
CA LEU A 177 -3.63 26.25 -5.47
C LEU A 177 -4.65 26.80 -6.49
N SER A 178 -4.79 28.13 -6.55
CA SER A 178 -5.68 28.80 -7.52
C SER A 178 -5.29 28.54 -8.98
N ARG A 179 -4.02 28.19 -9.25
CA ARG A 179 -3.52 27.86 -10.59
C ARG A 179 -3.62 26.38 -10.93
N MET A 180 -3.89 25.52 -9.94
CA MET A 180 -4.12 24.09 -10.16
C MET A 180 -5.49 23.82 -10.79
N THR A 181 -5.62 24.17 -12.08
CA THR A 181 -6.86 24.02 -12.85
C THR A 181 -6.64 23.06 -14.02
N GLY A 182 -7.72 22.45 -14.52
CA GLY A 182 -7.66 21.54 -15.66
C GLY A 182 -6.63 20.41 -15.49
N GLY A 183 -5.76 20.21 -16.49
CA GLY A 183 -4.73 19.17 -16.44
C GLY A 183 -3.65 19.38 -15.36
N ILE A 184 -3.36 20.63 -15.01
CA ILE A 184 -2.39 20.99 -13.97
C ILE A 184 -2.85 20.46 -12.61
N TYR A 185 -4.16 20.47 -12.34
CA TYR A 185 -4.70 19.90 -11.10
C TYR A 185 -4.30 18.43 -10.93
N PHE A 186 -4.50 17.61 -11.95
CA PHE A 186 -4.22 16.17 -11.88
C PHE A 186 -2.73 15.91 -11.68
N GLU A 187 -1.88 16.54 -12.50
CA GLU A 187 -0.45 16.30 -12.44
C GLU A 187 0.18 16.84 -11.16
N HIS A 188 -0.11 18.10 -10.81
CA HIS A 188 0.48 18.72 -9.63
C HIS A 188 0.00 18.05 -8.33
N ALA A 189 -1.29 17.69 -8.22
CA ALA A 189 -1.77 16.94 -7.08
C ALA A 189 -1.07 15.57 -6.96
N HIS A 190 -0.85 14.87 -8.08
CA HIS A 190 -0.10 13.60 -8.08
C HIS A 190 1.33 13.79 -7.58
N ARG A 191 2.02 14.87 -7.96
CA ARG A 191 3.37 15.21 -7.46
C ARG A 191 3.38 15.45 -5.96
N LEU A 192 2.43 16.22 -5.43
CA LEU A 192 2.29 16.44 -3.99
C LEU A 192 2.04 15.13 -3.23
N TYR A 193 1.18 14.25 -3.76
CA TYR A 193 0.98 12.91 -3.18
C TYR A 193 2.27 12.08 -3.21
N GLY A 194 3.10 12.21 -4.25
CA GLY A 194 4.44 11.63 -4.29
C GLY A 194 5.32 12.07 -3.12
N SER A 195 5.32 13.36 -2.80
CA SER A 195 6.04 13.91 -1.63
C SER A 195 5.46 13.40 -0.31
N LEU A 196 4.13 13.32 -0.17
CA LEU A 196 3.48 12.73 1.00
C LEU A 196 3.87 11.26 1.18
N VAL A 197 3.90 10.48 0.10
CA VAL A 197 4.35 9.08 0.13
C VAL A 197 5.81 8.98 0.54
N GLY A 198 6.70 9.83 0.01
CA GLY A 198 8.10 9.89 0.41
C GLY A 198 8.28 10.15 1.91
N LEU A 199 7.56 11.14 2.45
CA LEU A 199 7.61 11.48 3.87
C LEU A 199 7.03 10.36 4.75
N THR A 200 5.87 9.81 4.40
CA THR A 200 5.25 8.73 5.19
C THR A 200 6.07 7.45 5.15
N ALA A 201 6.67 7.10 4.00
CA ALA A 201 7.60 5.99 3.87
C ALA A 201 8.86 6.18 4.74
N LEU A 202 9.43 7.39 4.78
CA LEU A 202 10.55 7.72 5.66
C LEU A 202 10.19 7.53 7.13
N LEU A 203 9.07 8.11 7.57
CA LEU A 203 8.59 8.01 8.95
C LEU A 203 8.31 6.56 9.34
N HIS A 204 7.67 5.79 8.44
CA HIS A 204 7.41 4.37 8.65
C HIS A 204 8.72 3.56 8.74
N MET A 205 9.70 3.83 7.88
CA MET A 205 11.03 3.21 7.93
C MET A 205 11.73 3.51 9.26
N ILE A 206 11.72 4.76 9.74
CA ILE A 206 12.32 5.13 11.02
C ILE A 206 11.63 4.37 12.17
N LEU A 207 10.30 4.30 12.17
CA LEU A 207 9.55 3.57 13.20
C LEU A 207 9.85 2.08 13.19
N VAL A 208 9.98 1.45 12.02
CA VAL A 208 10.37 0.04 11.91
C VAL A 208 11.82 -0.16 12.38
N TRP A 209 12.73 0.71 11.96
CA TRP A 209 14.15 0.63 12.33
C TRP A 209 14.35 0.71 13.85
N ARG A 210 13.60 1.58 14.54
CA ARG A 210 13.68 1.76 15.99
C ARG A 210 12.84 0.74 16.79
N GLY A 211 11.79 0.19 16.19
CA GLY A 211 10.75 -0.58 16.91
C GLY A 211 10.71 -2.09 16.62
N ASP A 212 11.33 -2.59 15.55
CA ASP A 212 11.39 -4.03 15.26
C ASP A 212 12.74 -4.61 15.68
N ALA A 213 12.80 -5.80 16.29
CA ALA A 213 14.07 -6.44 16.66
C ALA A 213 14.72 -7.21 15.49
N ARG A 214 13.96 -7.54 14.44
CA ARG A 214 14.38 -8.45 13.37
C ARG A 214 15.17 -7.69 12.29
N PRO A 215 16.47 -7.96 12.10
CA PRO A 215 17.30 -7.22 11.13
C PRO A 215 16.78 -7.31 9.69
N ALA A 216 16.20 -8.44 9.30
CA ALA A 216 15.61 -8.63 7.98
C ALA A 216 14.44 -7.65 7.72
N VAL A 217 13.56 -7.44 8.71
CA VAL A 217 12.42 -6.52 8.58
C VAL A 217 12.91 -5.08 8.51
N ARG A 218 13.92 -4.72 9.30
CA ARG A 218 14.56 -3.40 9.24
C ARG A 218 15.18 -3.12 7.86
N ARG A 219 15.97 -4.05 7.33
CA ARG A 219 16.57 -3.94 5.98
C ARG A 219 15.49 -3.83 4.91
N PHE A 220 14.41 -4.60 5.02
CA PHE A 220 13.30 -4.54 4.08
C PHE A 220 12.61 -3.17 4.07
N ALA A 221 12.40 -2.56 5.24
CA ALA A 221 11.86 -1.20 5.32
C ALA A 221 12.81 -0.16 4.69
N VAL A 222 14.13 -0.29 4.88
CA VAL A 222 15.13 0.57 4.22
C VAL A 222 15.09 0.42 2.70
N VAL A 223 15.00 -0.81 2.20
CA VAL A 223 14.87 -1.08 0.75
C VAL A 223 13.60 -0.45 0.20
N ILE A 224 12.46 -0.60 0.88
CA ILE A 224 11.20 0.04 0.48
C ILE A 224 11.37 1.57 0.38
N PHE A 225 11.97 2.21 1.37
CA PHE A 225 12.19 3.65 1.35
C PHE A 225 13.08 4.08 0.18
N PHE A 226 14.15 3.32 -0.10
CA PHE A 226 15.00 3.59 -1.25
C PHE A 226 14.24 3.43 -2.58
N LEU A 227 13.41 2.39 -2.72
CA LEU A 227 12.55 2.21 -3.90
C LEU A 227 11.57 3.39 -4.07
N VAL A 228 11.02 3.93 -2.97
CA VAL A 228 10.17 5.14 -3.02
C VAL A 228 10.95 6.37 -3.49
N CYS A 229 12.22 6.51 -3.09
CA CYS A 229 13.08 7.58 -3.60
C CYS A 229 13.34 7.43 -5.10
N CYS A 230 13.70 6.22 -5.55
CA CYS A 230 13.84 5.91 -6.97
C CYS A 230 12.56 6.21 -7.75
N GLN A 231 11.40 5.85 -7.20
CA GLN A 231 10.09 6.11 -7.80
C GLN A 231 9.84 7.61 -8.03
N GLY A 232 10.16 8.45 -7.04
CA GLY A 232 10.04 9.90 -7.15
C GLY A 232 10.96 10.49 -8.22
N ILE A 233 12.22 10.02 -8.26
CA ILE A 233 13.20 10.43 -9.28
C ILE A 233 12.73 10.00 -10.67
N MET A 234 12.28 8.75 -10.86
CA MET A 234 11.75 8.26 -12.13
C MET A 234 10.52 9.04 -12.58
N GLY A 235 9.67 9.47 -11.65
CA GLY A 235 8.52 10.33 -11.93
C GLY A 235 8.94 11.71 -12.46
N GLY A 236 9.99 12.30 -11.87
CA GLY A 236 10.58 13.55 -12.35
C GLY A 236 11.24 13.41 -13.72
N LEU A 237 12.07 12.37 -13.90
CA LEU A 237 12.75 12.09 -15.17
C LEU A 237 11.77 11.74 -16.30
N ARG A 238 10.59 11.19 -15.98
CA ARG A 238 9.51 11.03 -16.95
C ARG A 238 9.05 12.38 -17.53
N VAL A 239 9.13 13.46 -16.77
CA VAL A 239 8.73 14.80 -17.22
C VAL A 239 9.88 15.46 -17.97
N THR A 240 11.09 15.45 -17.38
CA THR A 240 12.19 16.31 -17.83
C THR A 240 13.29 15.60 -18.63
N GLY A 241 13.36 14.26 -18.58
CA GLY A 241 14.41 13.43 -19.21
C GLY A 241 15.79 13.55 -18.55
N ARG A 242 16.05 14.64 -17.82
CA ARG A 242 17.31 14.93 -17.14
C ARG A 242 17.08 15.65 -15.81
N PHE A 243 18.08 15.64 -14.94
CA PHE A 243 18.06 16.46 -13.73
C PHE A 243 18.20 17.94 -14.09
N THR A 244 17.15 18.72 -13.81
CA THR A 244 17.07 20.16 -14.08
C THR A 244 16.16 20.81 -13.03
N LEU A 245 16.23 22.13 -12.91
CA LEU A 245 15.25 22.94 -12.17
C LEU A 245 14.44 23.86 -13.10
N GLU A 246 14.86 23.93 -14.36
CA GLU A 246 14.28 24.76 -15.40
C GLU A 246 13.18 24.00 -16.15
N GLU A 247 12.26 24.77 -16.73
CA GLU A 247 11.30 24.27 -17.71
C GLU A 247 12.04 23.73 -18.93
N VAL A 248 11.62 22.56 -19.41
CA VAL A 248 12.22 21.91 -20.57
C VAL A 248 11.17 21.65 -21.64
N PRO A 249 11.57 21.64 -22.92
CA PRO A 249 10.72 21.11 -23.98
C PRO A 249 10.28 19.69 -23.65
N LEU A 250 9.11 19.30 -24.18
CA LEU A 250 8.63 17.94 -24.06
C LEU A 250 9.69 16.95 -24.54
N ILE A 251 9.96 15.95 -23.72
CA ILE A 251 10.93 14.89 -24.04
C ILE A 251 10.41 14.03 -25.20
N ASP A 252 11.34 13.35 -25.86
CA ASP A 252 11.01 12.38 -26.90
C ASP A 252 10.00 11.33 -26.42
N GLU A 253 9.02 11.00 -27.26
CA GLU A 253 7.90 10.11 -26.92
C GLU A 253 8.40 8.73 -26.49
N ALA A 254 9.42 8.18 -27.17
CA ALA A 254 9.95 6.86 -26.85
C ALA A 254 10.77 6.86 -25.54
N GLU A 255 11.42 7.97 -25.20
CA GLU A 255 12.05 8.15 -23.90
C GLU A 255 11.02 8.31 -22.77
N ASN A 256 9.99 9.15 -22.96
CA ASN A 256 8.90 9.30 -22.01
C ASN A 256 8.24 7.97 -21.70
N LEU A 257 8.00 7.18 -22.74
CA LEU A 257 7.32 5.91 -22.66
C LEU A 257 8.04 4.90 -21.75
N ARG A 258 9.36 4.81 -21.88
CA ARG A 258 10.18 3.92 -21.05
C ARG A 258 10.07 4.30 -19.58
N TRP A 259 10.14 5.60 -19.28
CA TRP A 259 9.96 6.09 -17.92
C TRP A 259 8.54 5.89 -17.40
N ALA A 260 7.52 6.10 -18.23
CA ALA A 260 6.11 5.93 -17.88
C ALA A 260 5.79 4.48 -17.49
N VAL A 261 6.21 3.50 -18.31
CA VAL A 261 6.01 2.08 -18.02
C VAL A 261 6.78 1.67 -16.76
N ALA A 262 8.06 2.04 -16.66
CA ALA A 262 8.89 1.66 -15.52
C ALA A 262 8.38 2.27 -14.20
N HIS A 263 8.01 3.56 -14.21
CA HIS A 263 7.42 4.25 -13.07
C HIS A 263 6.08 3.63 -12.67
N GLY A 264 5.20 3.34 -13.64
CA GLY A 264 3.89 2.72 -13.39
C GLY A 264 4.00 1.31 -12.79
N VAL A 265 4.93 0.49 -13.29
CA VAL A 265 5.19 -0.86 -12.78
C VAL A 265 5.78 -0.83 -11.37
N LEU A 266 6.82 -0.01 -11.15
CA LEU A 266 7.50 0.07 -9.86
C LEU A 266 6.57 0.58 -8.74
N ALA A 267 5.67 1.53 -9.02
CA ALA A 267 4.67 2.01 -8.05
C ALA A 267 3.86 0.86 -7.44
N GLN A 268 3.40 -0.08 -8.26
CA GLN A 268 2.56 -1.19 -7.82
C GLN A 268 3.36 -2.26 -7.08
N ILE A 269 4.64 -2.46 -7.44
CA ILE A 269 5.56 -3.32 -6.67
C ILE A 269 5.81 -2.73 -5.28
N ILE A 270 6.02 -1.41 -5.17
CA ILE A 270 6.18 -0.71 -3.88
C ILE A 270 4.92 -0.86 -3.00
N LEU A 271 3.73 -0.79 -3.61
CA LEU A 271 2.48 -1.06 -2.88
C LEU A 271 2.46 -2.48 -2.31
N GLY A 272 2.83 -3.49 -3.09
CA GLY A 272 2.93 -4.86 -2.59
C GLY A 272 3.99 -5.07 -1.52
N ALA A 273 5.14 -4.39 -1.65
CA ALA A 273 6.21 -4.44 -0.65
C ALA A 273 5.78 -3.80 0.68
N THR A 274 5.08 -2.66 0.64
CA THR A 274 4.56 -1.99 1.84
C THR A 274 3.42 -2.76 2.50
N ALA A 275 2.52 -3.37 1.72
CA ALA A 275 1.51 -4.30 2.24
C ALA A 275 2.15 -5.55 2.88
N THR A 276 3.24 -6.07 2.30
CA THR A 276 4.01 -7.15 2.90
C THR A 276 4.65 -6.71 4.23
N LEU A 277 5.25 -5.53 4.29
CA LEU A 277 5.80 -4.99 5.54
C LEU A 277 4.71 -4.83 6.61
N TRP A 278 3.52 -4.39 6.22
CA TRP A 278 2.35 -4.31 7.09
C TRP A 278 1.96 -5.69 7.63
N LEU A 279 1.89 -6.71 6.78
CA LEU A 279 1.66 -8.10 7.21
C LEU A 279 2.69 -8.55 8.25
N LEU A 280 3.98 -8.39 7.96
CA LEU A 280 5.09 -8.83 8.83
C LEU A 280 5.09 -8.16 10.21
N ARG A 281 4.51 -6.96 10.30
CA ARG A 281 4.35 -6.19 11.53
C ARG A 281 3.00 -6.41 12.21
N SER A 282 2.02 -6.99 11.54
CA SER A 282 0.69 -7.22 12.12
C SER A 282 0.76 -8.14 13.36
N PRO A 283 0.08 -7.82 14.47
CA PRO A 283 0.03 -8.69 15.65
C PRO A 283 -0.55 -10.07 15.35
N SER A 284 -1.46 -10.15 14.37
CA SER A 284 -2.06 -11.41 13.92
C SER A 284 -1.02 -12.35 13.30
N TRP A 285 -0.19 -11.84 12.38
CA TRP A 285 0.90 -12.64 11.79
C TRP A 285 1.93 -13.07 12.84
N GLN A 286 2.31 -12.15 13.73
CA GLN A 286 3.29 -12.46 14.78
C GLN A 286 2.80 -13.55 15.76
N ARG A 287 1.50 -13.57 16.09
CA ARG A 287 0.90 -14.58 16.98
C ARG A 287 0.65 -15.91 16.30
N SER A 288 0.18 -15.92 15.05
CA SER A 288 -0.13 -17.14 14.32
C SER A 288 1.13 -17.88 13.84
N GLY A 289 2.27 -17.19 13.79
CA GLY A 289 3.44 -17.68 13.10
C GLY A 289 3.17 -17.86 11.60
N SER A 290 4.12 -18.48 10.90
CA SER A 290 3.98 -18.71 9.47
C SER A 290 3.03 -19.86 9.10
N GLY A 291 2.56 -20.64 10.09
CA GLY A 291 1.77 -21.86 9.90
C GLY A 291 2.45 -22.88 8.97
N ARG A 292 1.76 -23.99 8.69
CA ARG A 292 2.10 -24.88 7.56
C ARG A 292 1.43 -24.33 6.30
N ALA A 293 1.87 -23.17 5.81
CA ALA A 293 1.47 -22.79 4.46
C ALA A 293 2.17 -23.75 3.48
N GLY A 294 1.42 -24.40 2.59
CA GLY A 294 2.01 -25.33 1.63
C GLY A 294 2.95 -24.63 0.62
N GLY A 295 3.41 -25.38 -0.39
CA GLY A 295 4.48 -24.93 -1.30
C GLY A 295 4.33 -23.50 -1.83
N ALA A 296 5.43 -22.73 -1.80
CA ALA A 296 5.48 -21.33 -2.22
C ALA A 296 5.61 -21.11 -3.74
N PHE A 297 5.77 -22.19 -4.51
CA PHE A 297 5.98 -22.12 -5.95
C PHE A 297 4.84 -21.39 -6.68
N LEU A 298 3.59 -21.80 -6.46
CA LEU A 298 2.45 -21.22 -7.17
C LEU A 298 2.20 -19.75 -6.80
N PRO A 299 2.21 -19.34 -5.51
CA PRO A 299 2.16 -17.92 -5.15
C PRO A 299 3.28 -17.07 -5.75
N VAL A 300 4.52 -17.58 -5.78
CA VAL A 300 5.65 -16.87 -6.38
C VAL A 300 5.48 -16.75 -7.90
N PHE A 301 5.06 -17.83 -8.57
CA PHE A 301 4.79 -17.81 -10.00
C PHE A 301 3.65 -16.83 -10.36
N LEU A 302 2.62 -16.74 -9.53
CA LEU A 302 1.55 -15.75 -9.67
C LEU A 302 2.08 -14.31 -9.65
N VAL A 303 3.06 -14.00 -8.79
CA VAL A 303 3.69 -12.66 -8.78
C VAL A 303 4.37 -12.38 -10.12
N PHE A 304 5.17 -13.32 -10.64
CA PHE A 304 5.82 -13.15 -11.95
C PHE A 304 4.80 -12.99 -13.08
N ALA A 305 3.77 -13.84 -13.11
CA ALA A 305 2.71 -13.77 -14.10
C ALA A 305 1.92 -12.44 -14.01
N GLY A 306 1.66 -11.95 -12.79
CA GLY A 306 1.00 -10.68 -12.54
C GLY A 306 1.85 -9.46 -12.94
N VAL A 307 3.17 -9.48 -12.70
CA VAL A 307 4.09 -8.43 -13.18
C VAL A 307 4.11 -8.41 -14.71
N MET A 308 4.14 -9.58 -15.36
CA MET A 308 4.04 -9.65 -16.82
C MET A 308 2.72 -9.07 -17.33
N GLN A 309 1.59 -9.41 -16.70
CA GLN A 309 0.27 -8.83 -17.04
C GLN A 309 0.26 -7.31 -16.92
N LEU A 310 0.89 -6.78 -15.87
CA LEU A 310 1.03 -5.35 -15.65
C LEU A 310 1.87 -4.67 -16.73
N ILE A 311 3.01 -5.27 -17.10
CA ILE A 311 3.86 -4.76 -18.19
C ILE A 311 3.10 -4.77 -19.52
N LEU A 312 2.40 -5.86 -19.85
CA LEU A 312 1.57 -5.95 -21.05
C LEU A 312 0.45 -4.91 -21.05
N GLY A 313 -0.20 -4.66 -19.91
CA GLY A 313 -1.26 -3.66 -19.80
C GLY A 313 -0.76 -2.23 -19.90
N ALA A 314 0.39 -1.93 -19.28
CA ALA A 314 1.05 -0.64 -19.40
C ALA A 314 1.53 -0.39 -20.84
N ALA A 315 2.14 -1.40 -21.48
CA ALA A 315 2.54 -1.34 -22.87
C ALA A 315 1.33 -1.10 -23.78
N TYR A 316 0.25 -1.89 -23.65
CA TYR A 316 -0.97 -1.69 -24.42
C TYR A 316 -1.52 -0.26 -24.30
N ARG A 317 -1.53 0.30 -23.09
CA ARG A 317 -2.07 1.63 -22.82
C ARG A 317 -1.24 2.76 -23.42
N HIS A 318 0.09 2.58 -23.46
CA HIS A 318 0.98 3.64 -23.91
C HIS A 318 1.46 3.50 -25.36
N TYR A 319 1.41 2.30 -25.95
CA TYR A 319 1.78 2.06 -27.35
C TYR A 319 0.59 2.14 -28.32
N GLN A 320 -0.49 2.83 -27.95
CA GLN A 320 -1.61 3.07 -28.86
C GLN A 320 -1.18 3.82 -30.16
N SER A 321 -0.01 4.47 -30.14
CA SER A 321 0.61 5.14 -31.30
C SER A 321 1.34 4.21 -32.29
N LEU A 322 1.55 2.92 -31.99
CA LEU A 322 2.31 1.99 -32.86
C LEU A 322 1.57 1.48 -34.13
N GLY A 323 0.43 2.07 -34.49
CA GLY A 323 -0.38 1.63 -35.63
C GLY A 323 -1.24 0.39 -35.35
N GLU A 324 -2.17 0.10 -36.26
CA GLU A 324 -3.28 -0.87 -36.04
C GLU A 324 -2.82 -2.30 -35.71
N THR A 325 -1.70 -2.76 -36.28
CA THR A 325 -1.20 -4.14 -36.11
C THR A 325 -0.50 -4.36 -34.77
N GLY A 326 0.32 -3.41 -34.31
CA GLY A 326 0.97 -3.43 -33.00
C GLY A 326 -0.04 -3.34 -31.85
N PHE A 327 -1.03 -2.47 -31.99
CA PHE A 327 -2.13 -2.31 -31.04
C PHE A 327 -2.92 -3.62 -30.82
N THR A 328 -3.30 -4.29 -31.91
CA THR A 328 -4.10 -5.52 -31.84
C THR A 328 -3.33 -6.65 -31.17
N SER A 329 -2.03 -6.80 -31.45
CA SER A 329 -1.21 -7.88 -30.87
C SER A 329 -1.00 -7.73 -29.36
N LEU A 330 -0.74 -6.52 -28.85
CA LEU A 330 -0.61 -6.25 -27.42
C LEU A 330 -1.94 -6.42 -26.68
N ALA A 331 -3.06 -6.00 -27.28
CA ALA A 331 -4.39 -6.20 -26.72
C ALA A 331 -4.72 -7.69 -26.58
N VAL A 332 -4.45 -8.49 -27.61
CA VAL A 332 -4.65 -9.94 -27.61
C VAL A 332 -3.73 -10.61 -26.58
N ALA A 333 -2.45 -10.23 -26.52
CA ALA A 333 -1.51 -10.77 -25.54
C ALA A 333 -1.93 -10.45 -24.10
N HIS A 334 -2.29 -9.20 -23.81
CA HIS A 334 -2.78 -8.80 -22.49
C HIS A 334 -4.07 -9.53 -22.11
N THR A 335 -5.02 -9.64 -23.03
CA THR A 335 -6.32 -10.28 -22.77
C THR A 335 -6.17 -11.79 -22.58
N SER A 336 -5.38 -12.46 -23.42
CA SER A 336 -5.15 -13.91 -23.30
C SER A 336 -4.36 -14.27 -22.05
N TRP A 337 -3.30 -13.52 -21.71
CA TRP A 337 -2.52 -13.72 -20.49
C TRP A 337 -3.35 -13.47 -19.22
N ALA A 338 -4.35 -12.58 -19.29
CA ALA A 338 -5.26 -12.32 -18.17
C ALA A 338 -5.99 -13.58 -17.68
N PHE A 339 -6.37 -14.49 -18.59
CA PHE A 339 -7.03 -15.75 -18.22
C PHE A 339 -6.11 -16.67 -17.43
N VAL A 340 -4.82 -16.75 -17.83
CA VAL A 340 -3.80 -17.53 -17.12
C VAL A 340 -3.62 -16.96 -15.70
N VAL A 341 -3.45 -15.64 -15.60
CA VAL A 341 -3.27 -14.95 -14.32
C VAL A 341 -4.50 -15.11 -13.42
N ALA A 342 -5.71 -15.01 -13.96
CA ALA A 342 -6.94 -15.21 -13.22
C ALA A 342 -7.07 -16.65 -12.70
N GLY A 343 -6.78 -17.65 -13.54
CA GLY A 343 -6.78 -19.05 -13.13
C GLY A 343 -5.77 -19.34 -12.01
N LEU A 344 -4.54 -18.83 -12.14
CA LEU A 344 -3.51 -18.93 -11.11
C LEU A 344 -3.94 -18.24 -9.80
N ALA A 345 -4.56 -17.07 -9.88
CA ALA A 345 -5.04 -16.33 -8.72
C ALA A 345 -6.16 -17.05 -7.97
N ILE A 346 -7.12 -17.61 -8.70
CA ILE A 346 -8.20 -18.42 -8.12
C ILE A 346 -7.62 -19.67 -7.46
N ALA A 347 -6.67 -20.35 -8.10
CA ALA A 347 -5.99 -21.51 -7.52
C ALA A 347 -5.23 -21.15 -6.22
N VAL A 348 -4.42 -20.09 -6.24
CA VAL A 348 -3.69 -19.61 -5.04
C VAL A 348 -4.65 -19.18 -3.94
N GLY A 349 -5.68 -18.40 -4.27
CA GLY A 349 -6.69 -17.94 -3.32
C GLY A 349 -7.41 -19.09 -2.63
N THR A 350 -7.95 -20.04 -3.40
CA THR A 350 -8.64 -21.22 -2.85
C THR A 350 -7.69 -22.13 -2.05
N MET A 351 -6.44 -22.30 -2.49
CA MET A 351 -5.41 -23.05 -1.74
C MET A 351 -5.15 -22.46 -0.35
N THR A 352 -5.14 -21.14 -0.22
CA THR A 352 -4.96 -20.47 1.08
C THR A 352 -6.21 -20.55 1.97
N GLN A 353 -7.37 -20.88 1.41
CA GLN A 353 -8.62 -21.07 2.16
C GLN A 353 -8.84 -22.51 2.61
N GLY A 354 -8.58 -23.49 1.74
CA GLY A 354 -8.97 -24.89 1.92
C GLY A 354 -8.00 -25.77 2.73
N ARG A 355 -6.80 -25.29 3.06
CA ARG A 355 -5.78 -26.11 3.75
C ARG A 355 -5.89 -26.03 5.28
N PHE A 356 -5.81 -27.18 5.93
CA PHE A 356 -5.67 -27.29 7.39
C PHE A 356 -4.36 -26.65 7.85
N GLY A 357 -4.39 -25.93 8.98
CA GLY A 357 -3.20 -25.25 9.54
C GLY A 357 -2.79 -23.93 8.88
N VAL A 358 -3.55 -23.41 7.90
CA VAL A 358 -3.33 -22.06 7.35
C VAL A 358 -3.82 -20.98 8.34
N PRO A 359 -3.02 -19.94 8.64
CA PRO A 359 -3.43 -18.85 9.52
C PRO A 359 -4.70 -18.14 9.04
N PRO A 360 -5.63 -17.73 9.93
CA PRO A 360 -6.86 -17.03 9.56
C PRO A 360 -6.63 -15.78 8.72
N LEU A 361 -5.53 -15.06 8.96
CA LEU A 361 -5.18 -13.88 8.17
C LEU A 361 -4.89 -14.24 6.71
N LEU A 362 -4.16 -15.33 6.45
CA LEU A 362 -3.84 -15.75 5.09
C LEU A 362 -5.09 -16.23 4.34
N ARG A 363 -6.07 -16.83 5.03
CA ARG A 363 -7.39 -17.14 4.45
C ARG A 363 -8.13 -15.90 3.99
N LYS A 364 -8.09 -14.81 4.78
CA LYS A 364 -8.70 -13.52 4.41
C LYS A 364 -8.01 -12.89 3.21
N LEU A 365 -6.67 -12.94 3.16
CA LEU A 365 -5.91 -12.46 2.01
C LEU A 365 -6.23 -13.28 0.75
N GLY A 366 -6.36 -14.60 0.87
CA GLY A 366 -6.79 -15.50 -0.20
C GLY A 366 -8.17 -15.20 -0.75
N PHE A 367 -9.15 -15.03 0.14
CA PHE A 367 -10.49 -14.59 -0.24
C PHE A 367 -10.46 -13.24 -0.95
N GLY A 368 -9.70 -12.29 -0.39
CA GLY A 368 -9.49 -10.98 -0.99
C GLY A 368 -8.92 -11.08 -2.41
N LEU A 369 -7.92 -11.96 -2.62
CA LEU A 369 -7.32 -12.20 -3.93
C LEU A 369 -8.36 -12.67 -4.96
N VAL A 370 -9.19 -13.66 -4.60
CA VAL A 370 -10.26 -14.14 -5.49
C VAL A 370 -11.26 -13.02 -5.82
N LEU A 371 -11.68 -12.25 -4.81
CA LEU A 371 -12.63 -11.16 -5.00
C LEU A 371 -12.06 -10.08 -5.95
N VAL A 372 -10.84 -9.61 -5.72
CA VAL A 372 -10.23 -8.59 -6.57
C VAL A 372 -9.91 -9.12 -7.96
N THR A 373 -9.63 -10.41 -8.13
CA THR A 373 -9.51 -11.03 -9.46
C THR A 373 -10.84 -10.98 -10.22
N GLY A 374 -11.96 -11.31 -9.56
CA GLY A 374 -13.29 -11.18 -10.16
C GLY A 374 -13.59 -9.75 -10.59
N ILE A 375 -13.36 -8.78 -9.70
CA ILE A 375 -13.51 -7.36 -10.00
C ILE A 375 -12.59 -6.92 -11.15
N GLN A 376 -11.33 -7.37 -11.17
CA GLN A 376 -10.37 -7.02 -12.23
C GLN A 376 -10.85 -7.50 -13.59
N PHE A 377 -11.37 -8.72 -13.64
CA PHE A 377 -11.88 -9.32 -14.87
C PHE A 377 -13.10 -8.54 -15.38
N LEU A 378 -14.06 -8.23 -14.51
CA LEU A 378 -15.24 -7.43 -14.86
C LEU A 378 -14.85 -6.02 -15.35
N LEU A 379 -13.94 -5.34 -14.65
CA LEU A 379 -13.42 -4.04 -15.06
C LEU A 379 -12.69 -4.11 -16.40
N GLY A 380 -11.94 -5.18 -16.66
CA GLY A 380 -11.21 -5.36 -17.91
C GLY A 380 -12.14 -5.58 -19.10
N VAL A 381 -13.17 -6.41 -18.91
CA VAL A 381 -14.24 -6.60 -19.91
C VAL A 381 -15.00 -5.30 -20.17
N ALA A 382 -15.37 -4.56 -19.12
CA ALA A 382 -16.04 -3.27 -19.26
C ALA A 382 -15.18 -2.24 -20.01
N ALA A 383 -13.88 -2.17 -19.70
CA ALA A 383 -12.93 -1.30 -20.39
C ALA A 383 -12.76 -1.69 -21.87
N LEU A 384 -12.68 -3.00 -22.18
CA LEU A 384 -12.61 -3.49 -23.54
C LEU A 384 -13.85 -3.10 -24.35
N PHE A 385 -15.06 -3.30 -23.81
CA PHE A 385 -16.30 -2.90 -24.47
C PHE A 385 -16.39 -1.39 -24.67
N ALA A 386 -15.94 -0.59 -23.70
CA ALA A 386 -15.89 0.86 -23.84
C ALA A 386 -15.01 1.26 -25.04
N VAL A 387 -13.79 0.71 -25.13
CA VAL A 387 -12.86 0.98 -26.23
C VAL A 387 -13.41 0.49 -27.57
N MET A 388 -13.98 -0.72 -27.63
CA MET A 388 -14.61 -1.26 -28.85
C MET A 388 -15.83 -0.43 -29.30
N GLY A 389 -16.55 0.19 -28.37
CA GLY A 389 -17.64 1.13 -28.64
C GLY A 389 -17.18 2.52 -29.08
N GLY A 390 -15.87 2.73 -29.27
CA GLY A 390 -15.30 4.01 -29.68
C GLY A 390 -15.07 5.02 -28.55
N ALA A 391 -15.16 4.59 -27.28
CA ALA A 391 -14.88 5.47 -26.16
C ALA A 391 -13.38 5.80 -26.09
N LYS A 392 -13.06 7.09 -26.14
CA LYS A 392 -11.71 7.59 -25.89
C LYS A 392 -11.55 7.91 -24.41
N SER A 393 -10.52 7.33 -23.78
CA SER A 393 -10.26 7.51 -22.36
C SER A 393 -9.93 8.94 -21.97
N SER A 394 -9.48 9.81 -22.89
CA SER A 394 -9.20 11.22 -22.59
C SER A 394 -10.42 12.13 -22.62
N GLU A 395 -11.50 11.73 -23.30
CA GLU A 395 -12.66 12.59 -23.56
C GLU A 395 -13.88 12.22 -22.69
N GLN A 396 -14.04 10.95 -22.33
CA GLN A 396 -15.24 10.44 -21.68
C GLN A 396 -15.02 10.10 -20.19
N PRO A 397 -15.77 10.73 -19.25
CA PRO A 397 -15.61 10.47 -17.80
C PRO A 397 -15.73 9.00 -17.41
N VAL A 398 -16.64 8.25 -18.04
CA VAL A 398 -16.82 6.82 -17.75
C VAL A 398 -15.59 6.00 -18.14
N ALA A 399 -14.97 6.29 -19.29
CA ALA A 399 -13.77 5.61 -19.74
C ALA A 399 -12.56 5.93 -18.84
N ILE A 400 -12.43 7.20 -18.39
CA ILE A 400 -11.42 7.62 -17.40
C ILE A 400 -11.55 6.81 -16.12
N LEU A 401 -12.77 6.75 -15.57
CA LEU A 401 -13.05 6.08 -14.31
C LEU A 401 -12.85 4.56 -14.42
N LEU A 402 -13.30 3.93 -15.50
CA LEU A 402 -13.09 2.49 -15.74
C LEU A 402 -11.61 2.14 -15.87
N ALA A 403 -10.85 2.88 -16.69
CA ALA A 403 -9.41 2.64 -16.86
C ALA A 403 -8.63 2.85 -15.56
N THR A 404 -8.97 3.90 -14.80
CA THR A 404 -8.38 4.19 -13.50
C THR A 404 -8.73 3.11 -12.47
N ALA A 405 -9.99 2.69 -12.42
CA ALA A 405 -10.45 1.63 -11.51
C ALA A 405 -9.79 0.28 -11.85
N HIS A 406 -9.69 -0.06 -13.13
CA HIS A 406 -9.03 -1.29 -13.59
C HIS A 406 -7.54 -1.29 -13.21
N GLN A 407 -6.85 -0.16 -13.38
CA GLN A 407 -5.46 -0.03 -12.97
C GLN A 407 -5.29 -0.11 -11.44
N ALA A 408 -6.11 0.62 -10.68
CA ALA A 408 -6.03 0.65 -9.23
C ALA A 408 -6.35 -0.71 -8.59
N ASN A 409 -7.37 -1.40 -9.08
CA ASN A 409 -7.70 -2.76 -8.63
C ASN A 409 -6.60 -3.76 -9.02
N GLY A 410 -5.96 -3.60 -10.19
CA GLY A 410 -4.79 -4.36 -10.60
C GLY A 410 -3.60 -4.21 -9.63
N ALA A 411 -3.39 -3.00 -9.10
CA ALA A 411 -2.37 -2.74 -8.09
C ALA A 411 -2.68 -3.44 -6.75
N ILE A 412 -3.96 -3.47 -6.33
CA ILE A 412 -4.40 -4.21 -5.14
C ILE A 412 -4.22 -5.72 -5.35
N PHE A 413 -4.58 -6.24 -6.53
CA PHE A 413 -4.36 -7.63 -6.92
C PHE A 413 -2.88 -8.04 -6.80
N LEU A 414 -1.98 -7.23 -7.38
CA LEU A 414 -0.54 -7.52 -7.33
C LEU A 414 -0.02 -7.45 -5.90
N SER A 415 -0.49 -6.47 -5.11
CA SER A 415 -0.13 -6.33 -3.70
C SER A 415 -0.52 -7.55 -2.86
N LEU A 416 -1.73 -8.08 -3.04
CA LEU A 416 -2.17 -9.31 -2.38
C LEU A 416 -1.34 -10.51 -2.81
N SER A 417 -1.05 -10.62 -4.11
CA SER A 417 -0.21 -11.70 -4.66
C SER A 417 1.20 -11.71 -4.06
N ILE A 418 1.85 -10.53 -4.00
CA ILE A 418 3.19 -10.36 -3.39
C ILE A 418 3.15 -10.72 -1.90
N THR A 419 2.12 -10.24 -1.19
CA THR A 419 1.97 -10.47 0.25
C THR A 419 1.75 -11.95 0.57
N ILE A 420 0.90 -12.64 -0.19
CA ILE A 420 0.66 -14.08 -0.06
C ILE A 420 1.92 -14.88 -0.41
N ALA A 421 2.63 -14.52 -1.48
CA ALA A 421 3.88 -15.18 -1.86
C ALA A 421 4.94 -15.05 -0.76
N ALA A 422 5.13 -13.85 -0.20
CA ALA A 422 6.04 -13.63 0.91
C ALA A 422 5.66 -14.48 2.15
N ALA A 423 4.37 -14.52 2.50
CA ALA A 423 3.88 -15.35 3.59
C ALA A 423 4.16 -16.85 3.36
N SER A 424 3.91 -17.35 2.15
CA SER A 424 4.16 -18.74 1.76
C SER A 424 5.65 -19.09 1.78
N VAL A 425 6.54 -18.20 1.32
CA VAL A 425 8.00 -18.40 1.38
C VAL A 425 8.49 -18.49 2.82
N LEU A 426 8.01 -17.60 3.70
CA LEU A 426 8.39 -17.61 5.11
C LEU A 426 7.92 -18.88 5.82
N ALA A 427 6.70 -19.34 5.50
CA ALA A 427 6.18 -20.61 6.00
C ALA A 427 6.99 -21.83 5.55
N ALA A 428 7.33 -21.90 4.27
CA ALA A 428 8.13 -22.99 3.73
C ALA A 428 9.54 -23.02 4.35
N ARG A 429 10.13 -21.85 4.65
CA ARG A 429 11.43 -21.76 5.33
C ARG A 429 11.35 -22.26 6.78
N ALA A 430 10.30 -21.88 7.51
CA ALA A 430 10.10 -22.32 8.89
C ALA A 430 9.86 -23.84 8.99
N ALA A 431 9.16 -24.45 8.02
CA ALA A 431 8.95 -25.89 7.98
C ALA A 431 10.28 -26.67 7.84
N ARG A 432 11.17 -26.23 6.93
CA ARG A 432 12.48 -26.86 6.72
C ARG A 432 13.43 -26.77 7.91
N SER A 433 13.29 -25.76 8.77
CA SER A 433 14.11 -25.65 9.98
C SER A 433 13.71 -26.62 11.10
N ILE A 434 12.54 -27.27 11.01
CA ILE A 434 12.02 -28.17 12.04
C ILE A 434 12.39 -29.65 11.75
N GLU A 435 12.54 -30.02 10.48
CA GLU A 435 12.88 -31.39 10.05
C GLU A 435 14.24 -31.96 10.54
N PRO A 436 15.31 -31.18 10.81
CA PRO A 436 16.62 -31.77 11.16
C PRO A 436 16.69 -32.50 12.52
N TYR A 437 15.75 -32.29 13.44
CA TYR A 437 15.84 -32.88 14.80
C TYR A 437 15.15 -34.25 14.91
N GLY A 438 14.30 -34.63 13.95
CA GLY A 438 13.51 -35.87 14.01
C GLY A 438 14.22 -37.11 13.45
N GLN A 439 15.28 -36.94 12.66
CA GLN A 439 15.95 -38.06 11.98
C GLN A 439 17.26 -38.50 12.65
N SER A 440 17.95 -37.65 13.40
CA SER A 440 19.19 -38.04 14.09
C SER A 440 18.97 -38.75 15.43
N ALA A 441 17.77 -38.64 16.03
CA ALA A 441 17.45 -39.28 17.31
C ALA A 441 16.95 -40.73 17.16
N PHE A 442 16.70 -41.20 15.93
CA PHE A 442 16.18 -42.54 15.67
C PHE A 442 17.17 -43.45 14.90
N SER A 443 18.33 -42.94 14.47
CA SER A 443 19.33 -43.73 13.74
C SER A 443 20.40 -44.36 14.62
N ASP A 444 20.66 -43.82 15.82
CA ASP A 444 21.85 -44.18 16.59
C ASP A 444 21.61 -45.21 17.71
N ASP A 445 20.35 -45.49 18.09
CA ASP A 445 20.03 -46.45 19.16
C ASP A 445 19.62 -47.86 18.65
N ALA A 446 19.69 -48.13 17.34
CA ALA A 446 19.19 -49.38 16.76
C ALA A 446 20.26 -50.40 16.33
N LEU A 447 21.53 -50.25 16.76
CA LEU A 447 22.61 -51.16 16.35
C LEU A 447 23.48 -51.73 17.48
N ASP A 448 23.08 -51.63 18.75
CA ASP A 448 23.85 -52.25 19.83
C ASP A 448 22.98 -52.96 20.89
N SER A 449 22.50 -54.16 20.54
CA SER A 449 22.18 -55.25 21.47
C SER A 449 22.03 -56.51 20.62
N GLY A 450 22.95 -57.47 20.62
CA GLY A 450 23.29 -58.27 21.80
C GLY A 450 22.43 -59.53 21.78
N THR A 451 23.02 -60.63 21.29
CA THR A 451 22.58 -62.03 21.35
C THR A 451 21.53 -62.36 22.41
N ILE A 452 20.38 -62.92 22.00
CA ILE A 452 19.43 -63.61 22.88
C ILE A 452 19.40 -65.08 22.48
N SER A 453 19.75 -65.95 23.44
CA SER A 453 19.70 -67.40 23.35
C SER A 453 18.26 -67.92 23.42
N GLU A 454 18.04 -69.05 22.76
CA GLU A 454 16.84 -69.89 22.84
C GLU A 454 16.45 -70.20 24.29
N GLY A 455 15.15 -70.19 24.59
CA GLY A 455 14.62 -70.73 25.84
C GLY A 455 13.22 -70.25 26.20
N GLU A 456 12.27 -71.18 26.06
CA GLU A 456 11.07 -71.34 26.89
C GLU A 456 9.70 -70.84 26.34
N VAL A 457 8.84 -71.84 26.22
CA VAL A 457 7.46 -71.87 25.75
C VAL A 457 6.52 -71.54 26.90
N VAL A 458 5.58 -70.60 26.74
CA VAL A 458 4.27 -70.66 27.41
C VAL A 458 3.17 -70.10 26.51
N THR A 459 2.06 -70.85 26.50
CA THR A 459 0.89 -70.86 25.62
C THR A 459 -0.12 -69.74 25.81
N ALA A 460 -0.91 -69.54 24.75
CA ALA A 460 -2.10 -68.69 24.70
C ALA A 460 -3.24 -69.22 25.58
N GLU A 461 -3.96 -68.32 26.25
CA GLU A 461 -5.36 -68.53 26.58
C GLU A 461 -6.14 -67.21 26.62
N ALA A 462 -7.31 -67.27 26.01
CA ALA A 462 -8.23 -66.17 25.75
C ALA A 462 -9.18 -65.97 26.93
N ILE A 463 -9.53 -64.71 27.25
CA ILE A 463 -10.83 -64.39 27.87
C ILE A 463 -11.40 -63.12 27.23
N THR A 464 -12.61 -63.28 26.72
CA THR A 464 -13.50 -62.34 26.05
C THR A 464 -14.50 -61.70 27.03
N SER A 465 -15.02 -60.52 26.65
CA SER A 465 -16.30 -59.91 27.09
C SER A 465 -16.34 -59.38 28.54
N SER A 466 -17.12 -58.36 28.92
CA SER A 466 -18.33 -57.73 28.36
C SER A 466 -18.55 -56.34 28.97
N ASN A 467 -19.41 -55.56 28.31
CA ASN A 467 -20.02 -54.30 28.76
C ASN A 467 -20.66 -54.37 30.16
N ALA A 468 -20.66 -53.25 30.90
CA ALA A 468 -21.89 -52.62 31.41
C ALA A 468 -21.63 -51.35 32.23
N SER A 469 -22.57 -50.42 32.11
CA SER A 469 -22.72 -49.11 32.74
C SER A 469 -22.82 -49.09 34.27
N THR A 470 -22.45 -47.96 34.88
CA THR A 470 -23.07 -47.21 36.01
C THR A 470 -22.01 -46.22 36.51
N ALA A 471 -22.25 -44.97 36.90
CA ALA A 471 -23.42 -44.12 37.06
C ALA A 471 -22.99 -42.65 36.86
#